data_AF-A0A9Q1JD38-F1
#
_entry.id   AF-A0A9Q1JD38-F1
#
_cell.length_a   1.000
_cell.length_b   1.000
_cell.length_c   1.000
_cell.angle_alpha   90.00
_cell.angle_beta   90.00
_cell.angle_gamma   90.00
#
_symmetry.space_group_name_H-M   'P 1'
#
loop_
_entity.id
_entity.type
_entity.pdbx_description
1 polymer ?
#
loop_
_entity_poly.entity_id
_entity_poly.type
_entity_poly.pdbx_seq_one_letter_code
_entity_poly.pdbx_strand_id
1 'polypeptide(L)'
;MLFSTINRLLRPIDAPHPSDALNLCSKFLDFFQAKVDSIYQQLLQPASPPLHTHVTHRMCLPSFSPGDAPQIVELVTKAKASTCPLDSMPTTLVKACLPTLCPVMVDIINTSLESGIVPSSFKTAAVTPILKKPGLDPGLLSIPHTSLRTFGDRAFSAAAPTLWNSLPAEIRNAASLDIFKKALKTYLLTMAYGL
;
A
#
# COMPACT_ATOMS: atom_id res chain seq x y z
N MET A 1 13.86 6.84 -20.96
CA MET A 1 14.85 5.77 -21.19
C MET A 1 14.29 4.36 -20.97
N LEU A 2 13.50 4.06 -19.93
CA LEU A 2 12.95 2.71 -19.72
C LEU A 2 11.92 2.31 -20.80
N PHE A 3 10.96 3.20 -21.10
CA PHE A 3 9.91 2.94 -22.08
C PHE A 3 10.44 2.85 -23.53
N SER A 4 11.53 3.54 -23.86
CA SER A 4 12.19 3.42 -25.17
C SER A 4 12.88 2.06 -25.35
N THR A 5 13.46 1.52 -24.27
CA THR A 5 14.08 0.18 -24.27
C THR A 5 13.03 -0.92 -24.41
N ILE A 6 11.89 -0.79 -23.74
CA ILE A 6 10.76 -1.72 -23.85
C ILE A 6 10.15 -1.67 -25.27
N ASN A 7 10.00 -0.48 -25.85
CA ASN A 7 9.51 -0.34 -27.23
C ASN A 7 10.44 -0.98 -28.27
N ARG A 8 11.75 -1.00 -28.02
CA ARG A 8 12.75 -1.65 -28.87
C ARG A 8 12.72 -3.18 -28.75
N LEU A 9 12.38 -3.71 -27.57
CA LEU A 9 12.24 -5.15 -27.35
C LEU A 9 10.92 -5.71 -27.88
N LEU A 10 9.85 -4.90 -27.91
CA LEU A 10 8.52 -5.32 -28.35
C LEU A 10 8.22 -5.05 -29.84
N ARG A 11 9.14 -4.40 -30.56
CA ARG A 11 9.09 -4.24 -32.02
C ARG A 11 10.29 -4.92 -32.66
N PRO A 12 10.17 -6.18 -33.13
CA PRO A 12 11.13 -6.70 -34.08
C PRO A 12 10.94 -5.92 -35.39
N ILE A 13 11.98 -5.22 -35.84
CA ILE A 13 12.00 -4.60 -37.18
C ILE A 13 12.06 -5.70 -38.26
N ASP A 14 12.53 -6.89 -37.89
CA ASP A 14 12.44 -8.13 -38.65
C ASP A 14 12.06 -9.26 -37.68
N ALA A 15 11.10 -10.12 -38.06
CA ALA A 15 10.75 -11.28 -37.24
C ALA A 15 11.99 -12.19 -37.12
N PRO A 16 12.50 -12.49 -35.90
CA PRO A 16 13.63 -13.39 -35.75
C PRO A 16 13.28 -14.76 -36.34
N HIS A 17 14.27 -15.42 -36.94
CA HIS A 17 14.11 -16.82 -37.34
C HIS A 17 13.68 -17.64 -36.10
N PRO A 18 12.79 -18.65 -36.21
CA PRO A 18 12.22 -19.36 -35.06
C PRO A 18 13.23 -19.83 -34.00
N SER A 19 14.47 -20.11 -34.42
CA SER A 19 15.61 -20.48 -33.59
C SER A 19 16.03 -19.37 -32.60
N ASP A 20 15.93 -18.09 -32.99
CA ASP A 20 16.35 -16.93 -32.19
C ASP A 20 15.27 -16.51 -31.18
N ALA A 21 14.00 -16.71 -31.52
CA ALA A 21 12.87 -16.43 -30.63
C ALA A 21 12.88 -17.36 -29.39
N LEU A 22 13.19 -18.65 -29.58
CA LEU A 22 13.30 -19.60 -28.48
C LEU A 22 14.46 -19.21 -27.54
N ASN A 23 15.60 -18.81 -28.11
CA ASN A 23 16.76 -18.36 -27.34
C ASN A 23 16.46 -17.09 -26.51
N LEU A 24 15.71 -16.14 -27.08
CA LEU A 24 15.29 -14.92 -26.39
C LEU A 24 14.31 -15.23 -25.25
N CYS A 25 13.33 -16.11 -25.48
CA CYS A 25 12.39 -16.56 -24.45
C CYS A 25 13.11 -17.27 -23.29
N SER A 26 14.08 -18.14 -23.59
CA SER A 26 14.90 -18.79 -22.56
C SER A 26 15.71 -17.77 -21.76
N LYS A 27 16.40 -16.83 -22.42
CA LYS A 27 17.13 -15.75 -21.72
C LYS A 27 16.24 -14.88 -20.85
N PHE A 28 15.01 -14.61 -21.30
CA PHE A 28 14.03 -13.85 -20.52
C PHE A 28 13.62 -14.64 -19.28
N LEU A 29 13.30 -15.93 -19.42
CA LEU A 29 12.97 -16.81 -18.30
C LEU A 29 14.13 -16.89 -17.29
N ASP A 30 15.35 -17.14 -17.77
CA ASP A 30 16.55 -17.24 -16.94
C ASP A 30 16.80 -15.96 -16.14
N PHE A 31 16.59 -14.79 -16.74
CA PHE A 31 16.73 -13.51 -16.05
C PHE A 31 15.76 -13.38 -14.88
N PHE A 32 14.47 -13.69 -15.08
CA PHE A 32 13.48 -13.57 -14.02
C PHE A 32 13.68 -14.62 -12.94
N GLN A 33 14.05 -15.85 -13.30
CA GLN A 33 14.37 -16.90 -12.35
C GLN A 33 15.55 -16.49 -11.46
N ALA A 34 16.65 -16.03 -12.06
CA ALA A 34 17.81 -15.54 -11.31
C ALA A 34 17.49 -14.34 -10.42
N LYS A 35 16.59 -13.45 -10.86
CA LYS A 35 16.14 -12.30 -10.05
C LYS A 35 15.32 -12.75 -8.84
N VAL A 36 14.40 -13.70 -9.02
CA VAL A 36 13.59 -14.27 -7.93
C VAL A 36 14.49 -14.97 -6.92
N ASP A 37 15.43 -15.79 -7.38
CA ASP A 37 16.38 -16.49 -6.51
C ASP A 37 17.26 -15.49 -5.74
N SER A 38 17.75 -14.44 -6.41
CA SER A 38 18.53 -13.37 -5.75
C SER A 38 17.75 -12.66 -4.65
N ILE A 39 16.47 -12.35 -4.86
CA ILE A 39 15.61 -11.73 -3.85
C ILE A 39 15.38 -12.70 -2.70
N TYR A 40 15.10 -13.97 -2.98
CA TYR A 40 14.88 -14.98 -1.95
C TYR A 40 16.13 -15.16 -1.06
N GLN A 41 17.32 -15.19 -1.66
CA GLN A 41 18.59 -15.24 -0.92
C GLN A 41 18.83 -13.99 -0.08
N GLN A 42 18.46 -12.80 -0.56
CA GLN A 42 18.53 -11.55 0.21
C GLN A 42 17.57 -11.54 1.41
N LEU A 43 16.40 -12.18 1.28
CA LEU A 43 15.41 -12.27 2.36
C LEU A 43 15.71 -13.38 3.37
N LEU A 44 16.42 -14.43 2.94
CA LEU A 44 16.85 -15.53 3.81
C LEU A 44 18.11 -15.22 4.62
N GLN A 45 18.86 -14.17 4.26
CA GLN A 45 19.90 -13.67 5.14
C GLN A 45 19.24 -13.33 6.47
N PRO A 46 19.64 -13.94 7.60
CA PRO A 46 19.25 -13.43 8.89
C PRO A 46 19.82 -12.02 8.90
N ALA A 47 18.94 -11.02 8.81
CA ALA A 47 19.32 -9.70 9.23
C ALA A 47 19.86 -9.93 10.64
N SER A 48 21.19 -9.82 10.81
CA SER A 48 21.69 -9.46 12.13
C SER A 48 20.78 -8.31 12.52
N PRO A 49 20.03 -8.43 13.64
CA PRO A 49 19.22 -7.31 14.06
C PRO A 49 20.18 -6.15 13.99
N PRO A 50 19.85 -5.04 13.29
CA PRO A 50 20.68 -3.86 13.38
C PRO A 50 20.94 -3.74 14.87
N LEU A 51 22.22 -3.73 15.26
CA LEU A 51 22.58 -3.46 16.62
C LEU A 51 21.91 -2.12 16.84
N HIS A 52 20.70 -2.16 17.39
CA HIS A 52 20.05 -1.07 18.03
C HIS A 52 20.96 -0.92 19.24
N THR A 53 22.13 -0.30 19.01
CA THR A 53 22.56 0.77 19.85
C THR A 53 21.29 1.59 19.97
N HIS A 54 20.55 1.33 21.05
CA HIS A 54 19.68 2.33 21.61
C HIS A 54 20.61 3.52 21.77
N VAL A 55 20.67 4.35 20.73
CA VAL A 55 21.27 5.65 20.82
C VAL A 55 20.30 6.33 21.77
N THR A 56 20.57 6.19 23.07
CA THR A 56 20.02 7.00 24.14
C THR A 56 20.62 8.40 24.03
N HIS A 57 20.70 8.95 22.81
CA HIS A 57 20.69 10.38 22.69
C HIS A 57 19.30 10.75 23.17
N ARG A 58 19.22 11.28 24.39
CA ARG A 58 18.22 12.30 24.68
C ARG A 58 18.29 13.27 23.50
N MET A 59 17.35 13.17 22.58
CA MET A 59 17.14 14.22 21.59
C MET A 59 16.54 15.37 22.37
N CYS A 60 17.40 16.09 23.09
CA CYS A 60 17.05 17.37 23.67
C CYS A 60 16.99 18.33 22.50
N LEU A 61 15.82 18.90 22.24
CA LEU A 61 15.69 19.99 21.27
C LEU A 61 16.58 21.14 21.79
N PRO A 62 17.67 21.52 21.09
CA PRO A 62 18.67 22.45 21.62
C PRO A 62 18.11 23.84 21.91
N SER A 63 16.97 24.16 21.32
CA SER A 63 16.12 25.27 21.71
C SER A 63 14.65 24.87 21.52
N PHE A 64 13.90 24.83 22.60
CA PHE A 64 12.44 24.70 22.54
C PHE A 64 11.83 25.54 23.67
N SER A 65 10.89 26.41 23.32
CA SER A 65 10.06 27.13 24.29
C SER A 65 8.79 26.30 24.53
N PRO A 66 8.47 25.95 25.78
CA PRO A 66 7.20 25.30 26.09
C PRO A 66 6.02 26.07 25.51
N GLY A 67 5.06 25.35 24.93
CA GLY A 67 3.83 25.96 24.44
C GLY A 67 2.96 26.41 25.61
N ASP A 68 2.32 27.57 25.47
CA ASP A 68 1.39 28.10 26.46
C ASP A 68 -0.07 27.71 26.16
N ALA A 69 -0.94 27.85 27.16
CA ALA A 69 -2.35 27.48 27.01
C ALA A 69 -3.06 28.24 25.87
N PRO A 70 -2.90 29.56 25.69
CA PRO A 70 -3.49 30.29 24.56
C PRO A 70 -3.08 29.71 23.20
N GLN A 71 -1.79 29.41 23.01
CA GLN A 71 -1.28 28.83 21.78
C GLN A 71 -1.88 27.45 21.51
N ILE A 72 -1.97 26.59 22.54
CA ILE A 72 -2.59 25.25 22.40
C ILE A 72 -4.09 25.37 22.07
N VAL A 73 -4.82 26.27 22.73
CA VAL A 73 -6.24 26.51 22.44
C VAL A 73 -6.43 26.95 20.98
N GLU A 74 -5.60 27.88 20.51
CA GLU A 74 -5.65 28.37 19.13
C GLU A 74 -5.39 27.22 18.12
N LEU A 75 -4.35 26.42 18.36
CA LEU A 75 -3.98 25.28 17.50
C LEU A 75 -5.10 24.24 17.43
N VAL A 76 -5.64 23.81 18.58
CA VAL A 76 -6.72 22.82 18.63
C VAL A 76 -8.00 23.36 17.98
N THR A 77 -8.30 24.64 18.18
CA THR A 77 -9.49 25.27 17.58
C THR A 77 -9.39 25.33 16.06
N LYS A 78 -8.23 25.73 15.52
CA LYS A 78 -7.97 25.80 14.07
C LYS A 78 -7.83 24.43 13.39
N ALA A 79 -7.46 23.39 14.11
CA ALA A 79 -7.32 22.05 13.56
C ALA A 79 -8.65 21.55 12.95
N LYS A 80 -8.58 20.73 11.90
CA LYS A 80 -9.78 20.07 11.36
C LYS A 80 -10.39 19.16 12.44
N ALA A 81 -11.71 19.22 12.62
CA ALA A 81 -12.40 18.28 13.51
C ALA A 81 -12.52 16.90 12.83
N SER A 82 -11.43 16.13 12.86
CA SER A 82 -11.36 14.77 12.32
C SER A 82 -11.17 13.76 13.44
N THR A 83 -12.07 12.77 13.51
CA THR A 83 -12.03 11.70 14.52
C THR A 83 -11.54 10.41 13.89
N CYS A 84 -10.62 9.75 14.58
CA CYS A 84 -10.11 8.42 14.27
C CYS A 84 -10.88 7.38 15.11
N PRO A 85 -11.11 6.15 14.59
CA PRO A 85 -11.68 5.06 15.39
C PRO A 85 -10.85 4.66 16.63
N LEU A 86 -9.57 5.05 16.69
CA LEU A 86 -8.69 4.81 17.84
C LEU A 86 -8.76 5.93 18.89
N ASP A 87 -9.48 7.02 18.62
CA ASP A 87 -9.61 8.12 19.56
C ASP A 87 -10.52 7.73 20.73
N SER A 88 -10.12 8.08 21.96
CA SER A 88 -10.92 7.80 23.16
C SER A 88 -12.25 8.56 23.19
N MET A 89 -12.36 9.66 22.44
CA MET A 89 -13.60 10.40 22.28
C MET A 89 -13.61 11.19 20.96
N PRO A 90 -14.78 11.55 20.43
CA PRO A 90 -14.89 12.38 19.23
C PRO A 90 -14.20 13.74 19.40
N THR A 91 -13.52 14.20 18.35
CA THR A 91 -12.80 15.49 18.32
C THR A 91 -13.72 16.67 18.56
N THR A 92 -14.99 16.56 18.19
CA THR A 92 -16.02 17.56 18.50
C THR A 92 -16.21 17.73 20.01
N LEU A 93 -16.18 16.62 20.76
CA LEU A 93 -16.26 16.64 22.22
C LEU A 93 -14.96 17.18 22.83
N VAL A 94 -13.80 16.80 22.29
CA VAL A 94 -12.50 17.38 22.70
C VAL A 94 -12.52 18.90 22.57
N LYS A 95 -13.03 19.44 21.44
CA LYS A 95 -13.14 20.88 21.23
C LYS A 95 -14.15 21.54 22.17
N ALA A 96 -15.29 20.90 22.42
CA ALA A 96 -16.29 21.42 23.36
C ALA A 96 -15.76 21.47 24.80
N CYS A 97 -14.94 20.49 25.19
CA CYS A 97 -14.34 20.37 26.51
C CYS A 97 -12.92 20.95 26.59
N LEU A 98 -12.46 21.64 25.53
CA LEU A 98 -11.10 22.19 25.42
C LEU A 98 -10.70 23.06 26.63
N PRO A 99 -11.57 23.95 27.18
CA PRO A 99 -11.20 24.74 28.35
C PRO A 99 -10.78 23.89 29.56
N THR A 100 -11.44 22.75 29.77
CA THR A 100 -11.15 21.84 30.88
C THR A 100 -9.96 20.92 30.57
N LEU A 101 -9.80 20.50 29.31
CA LEU A 101 -8.72 19.61 28.89
C LEU A 101 -7.38 20.34 28.68
N CYS A 102 -7.41 21.65 28.45
CA CYS A 102 -6.23 22.43 28.05
C CYS A 102 -5.03 22.27 29.00
N PRO A 103 -5.17 22.33 30.34
CA PRO A 103 -4.03 22.18 31.24
C PRO A 103 -3.32 20.84 31.06
N VAL A 104 -4.09 19.76 30.91
CA VAL A 104 -3.55 18.41 30.71
C VAL A 104 -2.93 18.26 29.33
N MET A 105 -3.52 18.86 28.29
CA MET A 105 -2.95 18.81 26.94
C MET A 105 -1.62 19.58 26.86
N VAL A 106 -1.52 20.74 27.49
CA VAL A 106 -0.26 21.51 27.58
C VAL A 106 0.82 20.68 28.26
N ASP A 107 0.50 20.04 29.38
CA ASP A 107 1.44 19.19 30.13
C ASP A 107 1.92 17.99 29.30
N ILE A 108 1.00 17.28 28.64
CA ILE A 108 1.33 16.14 27.75
C ILE A 108 2.24 16.59 26.60
N ILE A 109 1.90 17.70 25.93
CA ILE A 109 2.66 18.19 24.77
C ILE A 109 4.06 18.61 25.19
N ASN A 110 4.17 19.43 26.25
CA ASN A 110 5.46 19.93 26.72
C ASN A 110 6.33 18.78 27.26
N THR A 111 5.76 17.85 28.02
CA THR A 111 6.48 16.65 28.49
C THR A 111 6.97 15.80 27.32
N SER A 112 6.13 15.59 26.29
CA SER A 112 6.50 14.81 25.10
C SER A 112 7.63 15.45 24.30
N LEU A 113 7.62 16.78 24.16
CA LEU A 113 8.64 17.54 23.45
C LEU A 113 9.95 17.65 24.24
N GLU A 114 9.88 17.80 25.57
CA GLU A 114 11.07 17.82 26.44
C GLU A 114 11.74 16.43 26.51
N SER A 115 10.94 15.37 26.64
CA SER A 115 11.48 14.01 26.73
C SER A 115 11.85 13.43 25.36
N GLY A 116 11.34 14.00 24.27
CA GLY A 116 11.43 13.44 22.93
C GLY A 116 10.65 12.11 22.78
N ILE A 117 9.67 11.85 23.64
CA ILE A 117 8.91 10.59 23.66
C ILE A 117 7.46 10.89 23.33
N VAL A 118 6.99 10.30 22.23
CA VAL A 118 5.56 10.23 21.89
C VAL A 118 5.03 8.85 22.33
N PRO A 119 3.89 8.78 23.05
CA PRO A 119 3.26 7.53 23.46
C PRO A 119 3.02 6.57 22.28
N SER A 120 3.20 5.26 22.51
CA SER A 120 3.02 4.24 21.46
C SER A 120 1.59 4.20 20.89
N SER A 121 0.57 4.55 21.69
CA SER A 121 -0.81 4.69 21.23
C SER A 121 -0.94 5.70 20.08
N PHE A 122 -0.19 6.81 20.12
CA PHE A 122 -0.22 7.84 19.08
C PHE A 122 0.65 7.53 17.86
N LYS A 123 1.43 6.44 17.89
CA LYS A 123 2.19 5.96 16.72
C LYS A 123 1.39 4.97 15.88
N THR A 124 0.22 4.55 16.37
CA THR A 124 -0.64 3.58 15.71
C THR A 124 -1.66 4.29 14.83
N ALA A 125 -1.86 3.82 13.60
CA ALA A 125 -2.85 4.35 12.68
C ALA A 125 -3.89 3.27 12.31
N ALA A 126 -5.17 3.64 12.28
CA ALA A 126 -6.21 2.79 11.70
C ALA A 126 -6.25 3.00 10.18
N VAL A 127 -6.03 1.93 9.41
CA VAL A 127 -6.11 1.96 7.95
C VAL A 127 -7.42 1.30 7.52
N THR A 128 -8.36 2.11 7.06
CA THR A 128 -9.61 1.63 6.45
C THR A 128 -9.54 1.82 4.94
N PRO A 129 -9.59 0.75 4.12
CA PRO A 129 -9.66 0.90 2.67
C PRO A 129 -10.97 1.62 2.29
N ILE A 130 -10.85 2.74 1.58
CA ILE A 130 -12.00 3.50 1.08
C ILE A 130 -12.21 3.16 -0.39
N LEU A 131 -13.44 2.77 -0.75
CA LEU A 131 -13.80 2.54 -2.15
C LEU A 131 -13.77 3.86 -2.93
N LYS A 132 -13.19 3.84 -4.13
CA LYS A 132 -13.10 5.05 -4.98
C LYS A 132 -14.46 5.63 -5.38
N LYS A 133 -15.54 4.83 -5.33
CA LYS A 133 -16.91 5.27 -5.58
C LYS A 133 -17.85 4.61 -4.57
N PRO A 134 -18.80 5.35 -3.98
CA PRO A 134 -19.82 4.78 -3.10
C PRO A 134 -20.69 3.78 -3.87
N GLY A 135 -20.96 2.62 -3.27
CA GLY A 135 -21.79 1.56 -3.86
C GLY A 135 -21.05 0.57 -4.78
N LEU A 136 -19.72 0.65 -4.90
CA LEU A 136 -18.95 -0.41 -5.56
C LEU A 136 -18.94 -1.68 -4.69
N ASP A 137 -19.05 -2.86 -5.31
CA ASP A 137 -18.80 -4.14 -4.63
C ASP A 137 -17.34 -4.13 -4.10
N PRO A 138 -17.10 -4.29 -2.78
CA PRO A 138 -15.75 -4.36 -2.21
C PRO A 138 -14.89 -5.47 -2.82
N GLY A 139 -15.50 -6.51 -3.39
CA GLY A 139 -14.83 -7.60 -4.10
C GLY A 139 -14.42 -7.26 -5.53
N LEU A 140 -14.75 -6.08 -6.06
CA LEU A 140 -14.38 -5.63 -7.40
C LEU A 140 -13.26 -4.61 -7.38
N LEU A 141 -12.35 -4.75 -8.34
CA LEU A 141 -11.22 -3.86 -8.51
C LEU A 141 -11.57 -2.67 -9.40
N SER A 142 -11.02 -1.50 -9.09
CA SER A 142 -11.15 -0.29 -9.92
C SER A 142 -10.36 -0.46 -11.22
N ILE A 143 -11.05 -0.43 -12.35
CA ILE A 143 -10.41 -0.41 -13.68
C ILE A 143 -10.01 1.03 -14.02
N PRO A 144 -8.73 1.33 -14.31
CA PRO A 144 -8.29 2.67 -14.70
C PRO A 144 -8.77 3.02 -16.11
N HIS A 145 -9.02 4.30 -16.37
CA HIS A 145 -9.27 4.78 -17.73
C HIS A 145 -7.97 4.73 -18.54
N THR A 146 -8.00 4.08 -19.70
CA THR A 146 -6.85 4.06 -20.62
C THR A 146 -7.17 4.90 -21.85
N SER A 147 -6.22 5.75 -22.26
CA SER A 147 -6.40 6.60 -23.44
C SER A 147 -6.10 5.86 -24.75
N LEU A 148 -5.37 4.74 -24.67
CA LEU A 148 -4.98 3.91 -25.82
C LEU A 148 -5.72 2.57 -25.73
N ARG A 149 -6.87 2.46 -26.40
CA ARG A 149 -7.80 1.30 -26.33
C ARG A 149 -7.20 -0.05 -26.73
N THR A 150 -6.02 -0.08 -27.32
CA THR A 150 -5.34 -1.33 -27.69
C THR A 150 -4.24 -1.67 -26.70
N PHE A 151 -3.20 -0.84 -26.61
CA PHE A 151 -2.05 -1.11 -25.73
C PHE A 151 -2.35 -0.81 -24.26
N GLY A 152 -3.15 0.23 -23.99
CA GLY A 152 -3.56 0.61 -22.64
C GLY A 152 -4.45 -0.45 -21.99
N ASP A 153 -5.45 -0.95 -22.71
CA ASP A 153 -6.37 -1.96 -22.18
C ASP A 153 -5.69 -3.32 -21.95
N ARG A 154 -4.62 -3.63 -22.70
CA ARG A 154 -3.77 -4.82 -22.50
C ARG A 154 -2.74 -4.67 -21.38
N ALA A 155 -2.54 -3.47 -20.85
CA ALA A 155 -1.62 -3.27 -19.73
C ALA A 155 -2.14 -4.01 -18.50
N PHE A 156 -1.24 -4.57 -17.69
CA PHE A 156 -1.62 -5.32 -16.50
C PHE A 156 -2.54 -4.52 -15.56
N SER A 157 -2.29 -3.21 -15.42
CA SER A 157 -3.10 -2.30 -14.60
C SER A 157 -4.56 -2.17 -15.05
N ALA A 158 -4.90 -2.49 -16.29
CA ALA A 158 -6.26 -2.50 -16.83
C ALA A 158 -6.80 -3.93 -17.05
N ALA A 159 -5.98 -4.81 -17.61
CA ALA A 159 -6.36 -6.19 -17.92
C ALA A 159 -6.59 -7.04 -16.66
N ALA A 160 -5.73 -6.91 -15.64
CA ALA A 160 -5.87 -7.68 -14.41
C ALA A 160 -7.18 -7.39 -13.64
N PRO A 161 -7.54 -6.12 -13.35
CA PRO A 161 -8.82 -5.85 -12.70
C PRO A 161 -10.02 -6.21 -13.58
N THR A 162 -9.92 -6.08 -14.91
CA THR A 162 -10.98 -6.52 -15.83
C THR A 162 -11.21 -8.03 -15.76
N LEU A 163 -10.13 -8.82 -15.79
CA LEU A 163 -10.21 -10.28 -15.68
C LEU A 163 -10.69 -10.72 -14.29
N TRP A 164 -10.20 -10.08 -13.22
CA TRP A 164 -10.67 -10.37 -11.87
C TRP A 164 -12.18 -10.12 -11.75
N ASN A 165 -12.66 -8.98 -12.25
CA ASN A 165 -14.06 -8.59 -12.17
C ASN A 165 -14.99 -9.46 -13.03
N SER A 166 -14.47 -10.18 -14.05
CA SER A 166 -15.26 -11.12 -14.84
C SER A 166 -15.37 -12.51 -14.23
N LEU A 167 -14.70 -12.77 -13.10
CA LEU A 167 -14.81 -14.04 -12.39
C LEU A 167 -16.10 -14.10 -11.55
N PRO A 168 -16.77 -15.27 -11.51
CA PRO A 168 -17.86 -15.54 -10.57
C PRO A 168 -17.47 -15.25 -9.12
N ALA A 169 -18.44 -14.80 -8.32
CA ALA A 169 -18.20 -14.40 -6.94
C ALA A 169 -17.69 -15.57 -6.07
N GLU A 170 -18.10 -16.80 -6.40
CA GLU A 170 -17.69 -18.03 -5.73
C GLU A 170 -16.19 -18.29 -5.89
N ILE A 171 -15.63 -17.92 -7.05
CA ILE A 171 -14.20 -18.03 -7.33
C ILE A 171 -13.46 -16.90 -6.62
N ARG A 172 -13.94 -15.65 -6.74
CA ARG A 172 -13.32 -14.48 -6.08
C ARG A 172 -13.25 -14.61 -4.56
N ASN A 173 -14.30 -15.16 -3.96
CA ASN A 173 -14.46 -15.30 -2.51
C ASN A 173 -14.04 -16.69 -1.99
N ALA A 174 -13.20 -17.42 -2.74
CA ALA A 174 -12.72 -18.73 -2.31
C ALA A 174 -12.00 -18.66 -0.95
N ALA A 175 -12.31 -19.60 -0.05
CA ALA A 175 -11.82 -19.61 1.32
C ALA A 175 -10.31 -19.91 1.46
N SER A 176 -9.66 -20.37 0.39
CA SER A 176 -8.21 -20.60 0.36
C SER A 176 -7.65 -20.49 -1.06
N LEU A 177 -6.34 -20.31 -1.16
CA LEU A 177 -5.63 -20.25 -2.44
C LEU A 177 -5.75 -21.55 -3.26
N ASP A 178 -5.80 -22.71 -2.60
CA ASP A 178 -5.91 -23.99 -3.31
C ASP A 178 -7.31 -24.18 -3.92
N ILE A 179 -8.34 -23.78 -3.18
CA ILE A 179 -9.72 -23.77 -3.67
C ILE A 179 -9.83 -22.79 -4.84
N PHE A 180 -9.26 -21.58 -4.70
CA PHE A 180 -9.22 -20.57 -5.75
C PHE A 180 -8.59 -21.11 -7.04
N LYS A 181 -7.38 -21.68 -6.98
CA LYS A 181 -6.66 -22.21 -8.15
C LYS A 181 -7.45 -23.33 -8.83
N LYS A 182 -8.03 -24.25 -8.05
CA LYS A 182 -8.84 -25.35 -8.58
C LYS A 182 -10.09 -24.81 -9.29
N ALA A 183 -10.84 -23.94 -8.64
CA ALA A 183 -12.07 -23.36 -9.18
C ALA A 183 -11.78 -22.51 -10.43
N LEU A 184 -10.73 -21.68 -10.40
CA LEU A 184 -10.31 -20.87 -11.54
C LEU A 184 -9.92 -21.75 -12.74
N LYS A 185 -9.12 -22.80 -12.52
CA LYS A 185 -8.73 -23.73 -13.59
C LYS A 185 -9.97 -24.38 -14.23
N THR A 186 -10.89 -24.90 -13.41
CA THR A 186 -12.13 -25.50 -13.90
C THR A 186 -12.94 -24.51 -14.71
N TYR A 187 -13.15 -23.29 -14.20
CA TYR A 187 -13.89 -22.24 -14.88
C TYR A 187 -13.28 -21.87 -16.24
N LEU A 188 -11.96 -21.67 -16.30
CA LEU A 188 -11.26 -21.35 -17.55
C LEU A 188 -11.35 -22.49 -18.57
N LEU A 189 -11.31 -23.75 -18.12
CA LEU A 189 -11.49 -24.91 -19.00
C LEU A 189 -12.92 -25.00 -19.54
N THR A 190 -13.94 -24.82 -18.69
CA THR A 190 -15.34 -24.75 -19.14
C THR A 190 -15.55 -23.63 -20.15
N MET A 191 -14.99 -22.44 -19.91
CA MET A 191 -15.09 -21.32 -20.85
C MET A 191 -14.39 -21.57 -22.19
N ALA A 192 -13.26 -22.29 -22.19
CA ALA A 192 -12.48 -22.55 -23.40
C ALA A 192 -13.03 -23.73 -24.23
N TYR A 193 -13.60 -24.74 -23.58
CA TYR A 193 -13.93 -26.03 -24.20
C TYR A 193 -15.41 -26.43 -24.09
N GLY A 194 -16.24 -25.65 -23.38
CA GLY A 194 -17.68 -25.90 -23.26
C GLY A 194 -18.06 -27.17 -22.49
N LEU A 195 -17.19 -27.62 -21.57
CA LEU A 195 -17.39 -28.78 -20.70
C LEU A 195 -18.35 -28.51 -19.55
#